data_AF-A0A7X6J8B8-F1
#
_entry.id   AF-A0A7X6J8B8-F1
#
_cell.length_a   1.000
_cell.length_b   1.000
_cell.length_c   1.000
_cell.angle_alpha   90.00
_cell.angle_beta   90.00
_cell.angle_gamma   90.00
#
_symmetry.space_group_name_H-M   'P 1'
#
loop_
_entity.id
_entity.type
_entity.pdbx_description
1 polymer ?
#
loop_
_entity_poly.entity_id
_entity_poly.type
_entity_poly.pdbx_seq_one_letter_code
_entity_poly.pdbx_strand_id
1 'polypeptide(L)'
;MTVNNDHFNTFFFDNWPTFAIGTAEETAGPNDQTPGMPWYKVKVETAAAKHLFSSLIGAGFDFASTVDFEIDHGALVPLHFMTPDMLLPIVPIFINCVVPPLPAASRCFALGRALALAIRTWDSGARVAVVASGSLSLEIGGPRAEVGKTFGVPDPSWAAWILQEIKNARFDDVVSQATESRMLKAGNVAGELLNWIVALALVGPEAPAILIDQPHLGNAFAAWDVRGRAQ
;
A
#
# COMPACT_ATOMS: atom_id res chain seq x y z
N MET A 1 2.81 6.34 8.22
CA MET A 1 2.61 4.89 7.98
C MET A 1 2.62 4.66 6.48
N THR A 2 3.44 3.75 5.98
CA THR A 2 3.39 3.34 4.56
C THR A 2 2.61 2.03 4.45
N VAL A 3 1.81 1.89 3.40
CA VAL A 3 1.09 0.66 3.03
C VAL A 3 1.50 0.32 1.60
N ASN A 4 2.24 -0.77 1.47
CA ASN A 4 2.85 -1.17 0.21
C ASN A 4 2.96 -2.70 0.15
N ASN A 5 3.46 -3.22 -0.95
CA ASN A 5 3.93 -4.60 -1.10
C ASN A 5 5.42 -4.57 -1.35
N ASP A 6 6.08 -5.66 -0.96
CA ASP A 6 7.46 -5.90 -1.38
C ASP A 6 7.51 -6.51 -2.79
N HIS A 7 8.58 -6.23 -3.51
CA HIS A 7 8.81 -6.68 -4.89
C HIS A 7 9.88 -7.77 -4.98
N PHE A 8 9.86 -8.73 -4.04
CA PHE A 8 10.85 -9.81 -3.90
C PHE A 8 12.23 -9.38 -3.42
N ASN A 9 12.30 -8.25 -2.70
CA ASN A 9 13.56 -7.68 -2.22
C ASN A 9 13.76 -7.98 -0.73
N THR A 10 12.73 -7.78 0.06
CA THR A 10 12.72 -8.01 1.52
C THR A 10 12.19 -9.40 1.85
N PHE A 11 11.15 -9.82 1.15
CA PHE A 11 10.52 -11.12 1.32
C PHE A 11 10.76 -11.95 0.06
N PHE A 12 11.00 -13.25 0.21
CA PHE A 12 11.21 -14.14 -0.92
C PHE A 12 10.42 -15.44 -0.74
N PHE A 13 10.55 -16.39 -1.68
CA PHE A 13 9.72 -17.60 -1.69
C PHE A 13 9.89 -18.51 -0.47
N ASP A 14 10.99 -18.40 0.25
CA ASP A 14 11.23 -19.11 1.50
C ASP A 14 10.41 -18.56 2.68
N ASN A 15 10.03 -17.27 2.62
CA ASN A 15 9.14 -16.65 3.60
C ASN A 15 8.36 -15.47 2.99
N TRP A 16 7.10 -15.73 2.62
CA TRP A 16 6.22 -14.75 1.99
C TRP A 16 4.97 -14.47 2.85
N PRO A 17 4.96 -13.40 3.66
CA PRO A 17 3.86 -13.12 4.57
C PRO A 17 2.65 -12.49 3.84
N THR A 18 1.43 -12.88 4.24
CA THR A 18 0.20 -12.20 3.78
C THR A 18 0.18 -10.74 4.19
N PHE A 19 0.53 -10.47 5.45
CA PHE A 19 0.69 -9.14 6.02
C PHE A 19 1.95 -9.12 6.87
N ALA A 20 2.76 -8.07 6.75
CA ALA A 20 3.90 -7.84 7.63
C ALA A 20 3.98 -6.40 8.11
N ILE A 21 4.62 -6.21 9.26
CA ILE A 21 4.91 -4.89 9.84
C ILE A 21 6.38 -4.82 10.24
N GLY A 22 7.04 -3.73 9.85
CA GLY A 22 8.40 -3.43 10.29
C GLY A 22 8.42 -2.81 11.69
N THR A 23 9.14 -3.44 12.61
CA THR A 23 9.22 -3.05 14.03
C THR A 23 10.63 -2.76 14.52
N ALA A 24 11.56 -2.54 13.58
CA ALA A 24 12.93 -2.08 13.86
C ALA A 24 12.95 -0.64 14.45
N GLU A 25 14.14 -0.16 14.83
CA GLU A 25 14.38 1.25 15.18
C GLU A 25 14.67 2.10 13.93
N GLU A 26 15.37 1.50 12.97
CA GLU A 26 15.69 2.08 11.67
C GLU A 26 15.65 1.00 10.58
N THR A 27 15.50 1.46 9.34
CA THR A 27 15.61 0.66 8.11
C THR A 27 16.30 1.51 7.05
N ALA A 28 16.57 0.94 5.88
CA ALA A 28 17.19 1.65 4.78
C ALA A 28 16.75 1.11 3.41
N GLY A 29 17.12 1.81 2.35
CA GLY A 29 16.80 1.40 0.98
C GLY A 29 16.97 2.54 -0.05
N PRO A 30 16.60 2.35 -1.32
CA PRO A 30 15.90 1.18 -1.81
C PRO A 30 16.83 -0.02 -2.01
N ASN A 31 16.34 -1.22 -1.70
CA ASN A 31 17.07 -2.49 -1.87
C ASN A 31 16.92 -3.11 -3.27
N ASP A 32 16.37 -2.36 -4.23
CA ASP A 32 16.09 -2.81 -5.60
C ASP A 32 16.80 -1.98 -6.69
N GLN A 33 17.69 -1.06 -6.29
CA GLN A 33 18.44 -0.18 -7.19
C GLN A 33 17.56 0.66 -8.13
N THR A 34 16.36 1.07 -7.68
CA THR A 34 15.44 1.87 -8.49
C THR A 34 16.13 3.09 -9.11
N PRO A 35 16.11 3.23 -10.46
CA PRO A 35 16.80 4.31 -11.14
C PRO A 35 16.38 5.70 -10.64
N GLY A 36 17.37 6.54 -10.35
CA GLY A 36 17.16 7.91 -9.89
C GLY A 36 16.85 8.06 -8.39
N MET A 37 16.76 6.95 -7.65
CA MET A 37 16.58 6.99 -6.20
C MET A 37 17.92 6.95 -5.47
N PRO A 38 18.23 7.93 -4.59
CA PRO A 38 19.36 7.80 -3.68
C PRO A 38 19.03 6.79 -2.58
N TRP A 39 20.06 6.32 -1.89
CA TRP A 39 19.91 5.44 -0.74
C TRP A 39 19.64 6.26 0.53
N TYR A 40 18.62 5.88 1.28
CA TYR A 40 18.12 6.53 2.48
C TYR A 40 18.30 5.65 3.70
N LYS A 41 18.62 6.29 4.83
CA LYS A 41 18.33 5.75 6.15
C LYS A 41 17.00 6.33 6.62
N VAL A 42 16.12 5.50 7.15
CA VAL A 42 14.78 5.91 7.56
C VAL A 42 14.50 5.41 8.97
N LYS A 43 14.09 6.33 9.85
CA LYS A 43 13.66 5.98 11.20
C LYS A 43 12.33 5.26 11.15
N VAL A 44 12.17 4.24 11.99
CA VAL A 44 10.87 3.62 12.25
C VAL A 44 10.33 4.19 13.55
N GLU A 45 9.05 4.56 13.57
CA GLU A 45 8.36 4.94 14.81
C GLU A 45 8.02 3.67 15.60
N THR A 46 9.02 3.13 16.30
CA THR A 46 8.94 1.82 16.95
C THR A 46 7.81 1.73 17.97
N ALA A 47 7.49 2.81 18.69
CA ALA A 47 6.40 2.83 19.65
C ALA A 47 5.04 2.67 18.95
N ALA A 48 4.83 3.39 17.84
CA ALA A 48 3.63 3.20 17.01
C ALA A 48 3.62 1.81 16.37
N ALA A 49 4.73 1.33 15.82
CA ALA A 49 4.81 0.03 15.16
C ALA A 49 4.41 -1.12 16.13
N LYS A 50 4.93 -1.10 17.36
CA LYS A 50 4.57 -2.08 18.39
C LYS A 50 3.10 -1.98 18.82
N HIS A 51 2.58 -0.75 18.98
CA HIS A 51 1.17 -0.51 19.29
C HIS A 51 0.23 -1.04 18.21
N LEU A 52 0.52 -0.71 16.95
CA LEU A 52 -0.24 -1.19 15.79
C LEU A 52 -0.17 -2.71 15.69
N PHE A 53 1.02 -3.30 15.81
CA PHE A 53 1.19 -4.76 15.75
C PHE A 53 0.34 -5.46 16.83
N SER A 54 0.44 -5.03 18.08
CA SER A 54 -0.36 -5.61 19.19
C SER A 54 -1.86 -5.43 18.96
N SER A 55 -2.29 -4.27 18.47
CA SER A 55 -3.70 -3.97 18.21
C SER A 55 -4.26 -4.83 17.08
N LEU A 56 -3.48 -5.06 16.02
CA LEU A 56 -3.88 -5.88 14.87
C LEU A 56 -3.97 -7.37 15.22
N ILE A 57 -3.03 -7.88 16.00
CA ILE A 57 -3.10 -9.23 16.56
C ILE A 57 -4.36 -9.38 17.43
N GLY A 58 -4.64 -8.42 18.30
CA GLY A 58 -5.87 -8.39 19.11
C GLY A 58 -7.16 -8.31 18.29
N ALA A 59 -7.10 -7.72 17.09
CA ALA A 59 -8.21 -7.65 16.15
C ALA A 59 -8.34 -8.89 15.23
N GLY A 60 -7.53 -9.94 15.44
CA GLY A 60 -7.58 -11.19 14.69
C GLY A 60 -6.87 -11.17 13.32
N PHE A 61 -5.90 -10.26 13.15
CA PHE A 61 -5.03 -10.27 11.97
C PHE A 61 -3.69 -10.93 12.29
N ASP A 62 -3.38 -11.99 11.56
CA ASP A 62 -2.12 -12.72 11.67
C ASP A 62 -1.02 -11.98 10.89
N PHE A 63 -0.29 -11.10 11.58
CA PHE A 63 0.83 -10.35 11.01
C PHE A 63 2.17 -11.05 11.28
N ALA A 64 3.04 -11.06 10.27
CA ALA A 64 4.47 -11.23 10.50
C ALA A 64 5.07 -9.93 11.05
N SER A 65 6.01 -10.03 11.98
CA SER A 65 6.87 -8.91 12.40
C SER A 65 8.24 -9.09 11.76
N THR A 66 8.75 -8.03 11.14
CA THR A 66 10.12 -7.97 10.61
C THR A 66 10.91 -6.90 11.34
N VAL A 67 12.11 -7.25 11.80
CA VAL A 67 12.98 -6.41 12.65
C VAL A 67 14.35 -6.15 12.05
N ASP A 68 14.69 -6.86 10.98
CA ASP A 68 15.89 -6.67 10.19
C ASP A 68 15.47 -6.72 8.72
N PHE A 69 15.34 -5.56 8.11
CA PHE A 69 14.81 -5.40 6.77
C PHE A 69 15.28 -4.10 6.15
N GLU A 70 15.40 -4.13 4.83
CA GLU A 70 15.46 -2.94 3.99
C GLU A 70 14.08 -2.73 3.34
N ILE A 71 13.82 -1.54 2.82
CA ILE A 71 12.58 -1.21 2.13
C ILE A 71 12.86 -0.90 0.67
N ASP A 72 11.92 -1.25 -0.19
CA ASP A 72 12.06 -1.10 -1.63
C ASP A 72 11.37 0.19 -2.15
N HIS A 73 11.33 0.34 -3.47
CA HIS A 73 10.72 1.48 -4.13
C HIS A 73 9.24 1.71 -3.83
N GLY A 74 8.49 0.66 -3.50
CA GLY A 74 7.06 0.78 -3.18
C GLY A 74 6.84 1.75 -2.03
N ALA A 75 7.65 1.63 -0.97
CA ALA A 75 7.63 2.59 0.12
C ALA A 75 8.40 3.89 -0.21
N LEU A 76 9.59 3.78 -0.82
CA LEU A 76 10.53 4.90 -0.87
C LEU A 76 10.26 5.91 -1.97
N VAL A 77 9.76 5.52 -3.14
CA VAL A 77 9.49 6.47 -4.24
C VAL A 77 8.48 7.54 -3.81
N PRO A 78 7.32 7.19 -3.22
CA PRO A 78 6.40 8.20 -2.69
C PRO A 78 7.05 9.08 -1.61
N LEU A 79 7.81 8.49 -0.69
CA LEU A 79 8.46 9.23 0.40
C LEU A 79 9.53 10.20 -0.11
N HIS A 80 10.27 9.84 -1.16
CA HIS A 80 11.27 10.72 -1.78
C HIS A 80 10.63 12.05 -2.25
N PHE A 81 9.44 11.99 -2.84
CA PHE A 81 8.75 13.20 -3.29
C PHE A 81 8.04 13.95 -2.16
N MET A 82 7.56 13.25 -1.12
CA MET A 82 6.78 13.85 -0.03
C MET A 82 7.63 14.37 1.13
N THR A 83 8.76 13.72 1.42
CA THR A 83 9.66 13.99 2.55
C THR A 83 11.12 13.66 2.15
N PRO A 84 11.70 14.39 1.18
CA PRO A 84 12.99 14.04 0.57
C PRO A 84 14.16 13.88 1.55
N ASP A 85 14.13 14.57 2.70
CA ASP A 85 15.17 14.49 3.73
C ASP A 85 14.96 13.32 4.73
N MET A 86 13.89 12.54 4.59
CA MET A 86 13.51 11.40 5.45
C MET A 86 13.52 11.70 6.95
N LEU A 87 13.16 12.93 7.32
CA LEU A 87 13.15 13.39 8.72
C LEU A 87 11.97 12.85 9.53
N LEU A 88 10.88 12.46 8.85
CA LEU A 88 9.70 11.87 9.48
C LEU A 88 9.88 10.36 9.63
N PRO A 89 9.64 9.80 10.83
CA PRO A 89 9.69 8.35 11.00
C PRO A 89 8.51 7.68 10.29
N ILE A 90 8.70 6.42 9.90
CA ILE A 90 7.68 5.62 9.24
C ILE A 90 7.22 4.45 10.10
N VAL A 91 6.09 3.86 9.74
CA VAL A 91 5.75 2.49 10.14
C VAL A 91 5.41 1.76 8.85
N PRO A 92 6.25 0.82 8.38
CA PRO A 92 6.01 0.12 7.13
C PRO A 92 5.08 -1.06 7.34
N ILE A 93 3.97 -1.06 6.60
CA ILE A 93 3.03 -2.16 6.47
C ILE A 93 3.20 -2.76 5.07
N PHE A 94 3.46 -4.05 5.02
CA PHE A 94 3.57 -4.82 3.79
C PHE A 94 2.36 -5.73 3.61
N ILE A 95 1.85 -5.80 2.39
CA ILE A 95 0.73 -6.65 1.99
C ILE A 95 1.19 -7.52 0.83
N ASN A 96 0.86 -8.80 0.88
CA ASN A 96 1.03 -9.67 -0.28
C ASN A 96 0.07 -9.24 -1.40
N CYS A 97 0.61 -8.60 -2.44
CA CYS A 97 -0.14 -8.17 -3.62
C CYS A 97 0.21 -8.95 -4.89
N VAL A 98 1.21 -9.86 -4.82
CA VAL A 98 1.85 -10.42 -6.03
C VAL A 98 1.80 -11.94 -6.08
N VAL A 99 2.01 -12.63 -4.95
CA VAL A 99 2.13 -14.10 -4.93
C VAL A 99 0.80 -14.73 -4.50
N PRO A 100 0.08 -15.45 -5.38
CA PRO A 100 -1.15 -16.11 -4.98
C PRO A 100 -0.93 -17.21 -3.92
N PRO A 101 -1.91 -17.45 -3.02
CA PRO A 101 -3.17 -16.72 -2.91
C PRO A 101 -3.00 -15.33 -2.27
N LEU A 102 -3.62 -14.33 -2.87
CA LEU A 102 -3.70 -12.97 -2.34
C LEU A 102 -4.73 -12.89 -1.19
N PRO A 103 -4.55 -12.00 -0.20
CA PRO A 103 -5.60 -11.73 0.77
C PRO A 103 -6.81 -11.15 0.06
N ALA A 104 -8.01 -11.63 0.44
CA ALA A 104 -9.25 -11.11 -0.12
C ALA A 104 -9.36 -9.59 0.09
N ALA A 105 -9.88 -8.87 -0.91
CA ALA A 105 -10.12 -7.43 -0.83
C ALA A 105 -10.93 -7.02 0.40
N SER A 106 -11.94 -7.81 0.78
CA SER A 106 -12.73 -7.58 2.00
C SER A 106 -11.89 -7.68 3.28
N ARG A 107 -10.87 -8.54 3.32
CA ARG A 107 -9.94 -8.66 4.44
C ARG A 107 -8.97 -7.46 4.48
N CYS A 108 -8.54 -6.96 3.33
CA CYS A 108 -7.75 -5.72 3.25
C CYS A 108 -8.58 -4.49 3.68
N PHE A 109 -9.86 -4.42 3.29
CA PHE A 109 -10.74 -3.34 3.75
C PHE A 109 -10.97 -3.42 5.27
N ALA A 110 -11.18 -4.62 5.81
CA ALA A 110 -11.26 -4.83 7.26
C ALA A 110 -9.95 -4.44 7.98
N LEU A 111 -8.79 -4.75 7.38
CA LEU A 111 -7.48 -4.33 7.90
C LEU A 111 -7.38 -2.80 7.98
N GLY A 112 -7.78 -2.08 6.94
CA GLY A 112 -7.77 -0.61 6.98
C GLY A 112 -8.64 -0.04 8.12
N ARG A 113 -9.80 -0.64 8.39
CA ARG A 113 -10.63 -0.26 9.56
C ARG A 113 -9.92 -0.55 10.89
N ALA A 114 -9.27 -1.70 11.02
CA ALA A 114 -8.51 -2.05 12.21
C ALA A 114 -7.29 -1.13 12.43
N LEU A 115 -6.57 -0.78 11.35
CA LEU A 115 -5.49 0.20 11.37
C LEU A 115 -6.00 1.59 11.77
N ALA A 116 -7.16 2.02 11.25
CA ALA A 116 -7.76 3.30 11.62
C ALA A 116 -8.01 3.40 13.13
N LEU A 117 -8.59 2.34 13.71
CA LEU A 117 -8.82 2.26 15.15
C LEU A 117 -7.49 2.23 15.92
N ALA A 118 -6.54 1.40 15.51
CA ALA A 118 -5.25 1.27 16.17
C ALA A 118 -4.45 2.58 16.16
N ILE A 119 -4.48 3.34 15.05
CA ILE A 119 -3.86 4.67 14.97
C ILE A 119 -4.52 5.64 15.97
N ARG A 120 -5.85 5.62 16.09
CA ARG A 120 -6.60 6.52 16.99
C ARG A 120 -6.41 6.19 18.47
N THR A 121 -6.18 4.93 18.81
CA THR A 121 -5.97 4.47 20.19
C THR A 121 -4.51 4.49 20.62
N TRP A 122 -3.59 4.89 19.72
CA TRP A 122 -2.20 5.08 20.09
C TRP A 122 -2.09 6.34 20.96
N ASP A 123 -1.63 6.17 22.20
CA ASP A 123 -1.49 7.25 23.19
C ASP A 123 -0.32 8.18 22.81
N SER A 124 -0.59 9.08 21.86
CA SER A 124 0.38 10.00 21.28
C SER A 124 -0.31 11.25 20.74
N GLY A 125 0.34 12.41 20.89
CA GLY A 125 -0.07 13.66 20.25
C GLY A 125 0.35 13.77 18.78
N ALA A 126 0.92 12.70 18.20
CA ALA A 126 1.43 12.68 16.84
C ALA A 126 0.31 12.82 15.80
N ARG A 127 0.64 13.49 14.68
CA ARG A 127 -0.20 13.48 13.48
C ARG A 127 0.29 12.40 12.54
N VAL A 128 -0.61 11.50 12.12
CA VAL A 128 -0.27 10.38 11.24
C VAL A 128 -0.75 10.65 9.82
N ALA A 129 0.17 10.57 8.86
CA ALA A 129 -0.15 10.43 7.44
C ALA A 129 -0.05 8.96 7.03
N VAL A 130 -0.97 8.52 6.17
CA VAL A 130 -0.92 7.20 5.53
C VAL A 130 -0.61 7.38 4.06
N VAL A 131 0.43 6.67 3.60
CA VAL A 131 0.85 6.67 2.19
C VAL A 131 0.69 5.26 1.68
N ALA A 132 -0.31 5.04 0.83
CA ALA A 132 -0.50 3.78 0.12
C ALA A 132 0.04 3.91 -1.30
N SER A 133 0.74 2.87 -1.76
CA SER A 133 1.38 2.84 -3.09
C SER A 133 0.97 1.60 -3.85
N GLY A 134 1.07 1.66 -5.17
CA GLY A 134 0.75 0.55 -6.06
C GLY A 134 -0.13 0.94 -7.24
N SER A 135 -0.12 0.11 -8.27
CA SER A 135 -0.78 0.29 -9.56
C SER A 135 -2.15 -0.37 -9.60
N LEU A 136 -3.02 0.11 -10.51
CA LEU A 136 -4.36 -0.43 -10.71
C LEU A 136 -4.42 -1.44 -11.86
N SER A 137 -3.57 -1.25 -12.88
CA SER A 137 -3.35 -2.20 -13.97
C SER A 137 -1.89 -2.15 -14.39
N LEU A 138 -1.15 -3.24 -14.14
CA LEU A 138 0.27 -3.31 -14.42
C LEU A 138 0.72 -4.76 -14.64
N GLU A 139 1.33 -5.00 -15.79
CA GLU A 139 2.09 -6.21 -16.08
C GLU A 139 3.58 -5.88 -16.06
N ILE A 140 4.39 -6.64 -15.34
CA ILE A 140 5.86 -6.56 -15.36
C ILE A 140 6.43 -7.88 -15.88
N GLY A 141 7.23 -7.82 -16.94
CA GLY A 141 7.97 -8.97 -17.48
C GLY A 141 7.12 -10.11 -18.08
N GLY A 142 5.79 -9.99 -18.05
CA GLY A 142 4.87 -10.99 -18.58
C GLY A 142 4.46 -10.76 -20.04
N PRO A 143 3.63 -11.66 -20.60
CA PRO A 143 3.24 -11.66 -22.01
C PRO A 143 2.36 -10.47 -22.43
N ARG A 144 1.86 -9.69 -21.47
CA ARG A 144 1.06 -8.47 -21.68
C ARG A 144 1.89 -7.18 -21.51
N ALA A 145 3.22 -7.31 -21.38
CA ALA A 145 4.11 -6.16 -21.47
C ALA A 145 4.08 -5.58 -22.90
N GLU A 146 4.29 -4.27 -23.01
CA GLU A 146 4.31 -3.58 -24.30
C GLU A 146 5.61 -3.89 -25.06
N VAL A 147 5.52 -3.89 -26.40
CA VAL A 147 6.68 -4.16 -27.26
C VAL A 147 7.81 -3.16 -26.99
N GLY A 148 8.98 -3.67 -26.64
CA GLY A 148 10.16 -2.85 -26.33
C GLY A 148 10.17 -2.25 -24.93
N LYS A 149 9.21 -2.62 -24.07
CA LYS A 149 9.17 -2.21 -22.65
C LYS A 149 9.23 -3.43 -21.74
N THR A 150 9.60 -3.19 -20.48
CA THR A 150 9.56 -4.20 -19.40
C THR A 150 8.19 -4.29 -18.74
N PHE A 151 7.27 -3.39 -19.09
CA PHE A 151 5.95 -3.29 -18.48
C PHE A 151 4.85 -3.11 -19.53
N GLY A 152 3.59 -3.31 -19.13
CA GLY A 152 2.41 -2.93 -19.90
C GLY A 152 1.23 -2.60 -19.00
N VAL A 153 0.16 -2.06 -19.59
CA VAL A 153 -1.11 -1.71 -18.93
C VAL A 153 -2.24 -2.57 -19.53
N PRO A 154 -2.45 -3.80 -19.05
CA PRO A 154 -3.37 -4.74 -19.67
C PRO A 154 -4.84 -4.33 -19.69
N ASP A 155 -5.29 -3.56 -18.70
CA ASP A 155 -6.69 -3.19 -18.51
C ASP A 155 -6.84 -1.74 -18.01
N PRO A 156 -6.64 -0.75 -18.90
CA PRO A 156 -6.88 0.66 -18.56
C PRO A 156 -8.36 0.95 -18.26
N SER A 157 -9.29 0.11 -18.76
CA SER A 157 -10.72 0.27 -18.49
C SER A 157 -11.08 -0.08 -17.05
N TRP A 158 -10.40 -1.08 -16.48
CA TRP A 158 -10.46 -1.42 -15.06
C TRP A 158 -9.93 -0.29 -14.19
N ALA A 159 -8.76 0.27 -14.52
CA ALA A 159 -8.21 1.42 -13.81
C ALA A 159 -9.19 2.61 -13.86
N ALA A 160 -9.76 2.94 -15.03
CA ALA A 160 -10.74 4.00 -15.18
C ALA A 160 -12.01 3.76 -14.33
N TRP A 161 -12.50 2.53 -14.32
CA TRP A 161 -13.66 2.15 -13.50
C TRP A 161 -13.36 2.32 -12.00
N ILE A 162 -12.24 1.81 -11.49
CA ILE A 162 -11.85 1.97 -10.07
C ILE A 162 -11.83 3.45 -9.69
N LEU A 163 -11.18 4.29 -10.50
CA LEU A 163 -11.05 5.72 -10.21
C LEU A 163 -12.42 6.43 -10.20
N GLN A 164 -13.32 6.02 -11.10
CA GLN A 164 -14.70 6.51 -11.10
C GLN A 164 -15.47 6.11 -9.83
N GLU A 165 -15.28 4.88 -9.35
CA GLU A 165 -15.87 4.41 -8.09
C GLU A 165 -15.30 5.15 -6.88
N ILE A 166 -13.99 5.37 -6.84
CA ILE A 166 -13.31 6.14 -5.79
C ILE A 166 -13.82 7.59 -5.77
N LYS A 167 -13.94 8.23 -6.93
CA LYS A 167 -14.49 9.58 -7.08
C LYS A 167 -15.93 9.71 -6.58
N ASN A 168 -16.71 8.64 -6.75
CA ASN A 168 -18.10 8.57 -6.29
C ASN A 168 -18.24 8.04 -4.84
N ALA A 169 -17.14 7.83 -4.13
CA ALA A 169 -17.10 7.25 -2.79
C ALA A 169 -17.77 5.86 -2.69
N ARG A 170 -17.81 5.09 -3.78
CA ARG A 170 -18.42 3.74 -3.85
C ARG A 170 -17.38 2.64 -3.56
N PHE A 171 -16.82 2.67 -2.36
CA PHE A 171 -15.70 1.79 -2.00
C PHE A 171 -16.11 0.32 -1.87
N ASP A 172 -17.35 0.06 -1.44
CA ASP A 172 -17.90 -1.30 -1.38
C ASP A 172 -17.97 -1.96 -2.77
N ASP A 173 -18.25 -1.16 -3.81
CA ASP A 173 -18.23 -1.63 -5.20
C ASP A 173 -16.80 -2.02 -5.60
N VAL A 174 -15.79 -1.20 -5.29
CA VAL A 174 -14.37 -1.53 -5.52
C VAL A 174 -13.99 -2.84 -4.81
N VAL A 175 -14.33 -2.97 -3.54
CA VAL A 175 -14.01 -4.15 -2.72
C VAL A 175 -14.68 -5.42 -3.25
N SER A 176 -15.96 -5.33 -3.61
CA SER A 176 -16.71 -6.49 -4.10
C SER A 176 -16.21 -6.98 -5.46
N GLN A 177 -15.70 -6.07 -6.29
CA GLN A 177 -15.21 -6.38 -7.63
C GLN A 177 -13.73 -6.79 -7.66
N ALA A 178 -12.93 -6.40 -6.65
CA ALA A 178 -11.51 -6.73 -6.52
C ALA A 178 -11.25 -8.20 -6.12
N THR A 179 -11.78 -9.14 -6.90
CA THR A 179 -11.44 -10.57 -6.78
C THR A 179 -10.02 -10.81 -7.32
N GLU A 180 -9.31 -11.80 -6.77
CA GLU A 180 -7.97 -12.17 -7.23
C GLU A 180 -7.93 -12.40 -8.74
N SER A 181 -8.91 -13.15 -9.29
CA SER A 181 -9.01 -13.40 -10.73
C SER A 181 -9.16 -12.11 -11.55
N ARG A 182 -9.95 -11.14 -11.08
CA ARG A 182 -10.14 -9.87 -11.79
C ARG A 182 -8.89 -9.01 -11.74
N MET A 183 -8.22 -8.93 -10.58
CA MET A 183 -6.95 -8.21 -10.45
C MET A 183 -5.88 -8.82 -11.37
N LEU A 184 -5.73 -10.16 -11.39
CA LEU A 184 -4.75 -10.83 -12.28
C LEU A 184 -5.04 -10.59 -13.79
N LYS A 185 -6.29 -10.37 -14.18
CA LYS A 185 -6.64 -9.96 -15.55
C LYS A 185 -6.17 -8.55 -15.89
N ALA A 186 -6.04 -7.67 -14.90
CA ALA A 186 -5.48 -6.33 -15.06
C ALA A 186 -3.94 -6.29 -15.01
N GLY A 187 -3.27 -7.42 -14.74
CA GLY A 187 -1.81 -7.55 -14.77
C GLY A 187 -1.27 -8.37 -13.58
N ASN A 188 -0.05 -8.91 -13.70
CA ASN A 188 0.55 -9.74 -12.64
C ASN A 188 0.94 -8.94 -11.38
N VAL A 189 0.99 -7.62 -11.45
CA VAL A 189 1.25 -6.71 -10.31
C VAL A 189 -0.02 -5.94 -9.90
N ALA A 190 -1.13 -6.08 -10.62
CA ALA A 190 -2.36 -5.31 -10.35
C ALA A 190 -3.08 -5.68 -9.02
N GLY A 191 -2.60 -6.69 -8.28
CA GLY A 191 -3.02 -6.95 -6.91
C GLY A 191 -2.63 -5.83 -5.93
N GLU A 192 -1.78 -4.89 -6.37
CA GLU A 192 -1.43 -3.64 -5.67
C GLU A 192 -2.65 -2.76 -5.32
N LEU A 193 -3.79 -2.96 -6.00
CA LEU A 193 -5.08 -2.41 -5.59
C LEU A 193 -5.43 -2.71 -4.11
N LEU A 194 -4.93 -3.81 -3.55
CA LEU A 194 -5.17 -4.15 -2.14
C LEU A 194 -4.59 -3.10 -1.17
N ASN A 195 -3.47 -2.45 -1.52
CA ASN A 195 -2.91 -1.34 -0.75
C ASN A 195 -3.85 -0.13 -0.76
N TRP A 196 -4.44 0.18 -1.93
CA TRP A 196 -5.46 1.22 -2.07
C TRP A 196 -6.68 0.90 -1.21
N ILE A 197 -7.17 -0.33 -1.24
CA ILE A 197 -8.34 -0.75 -0.47
C ILE A 197 -8.14 -0.55 1.04
N VAL A 198 -6.94 -0.80 1.56
CA VAL A 198 -6.59 -0.44 2.95
C VAL A 198 -6.72 1.06 3.19
N ALA A 199 -6.18 1.90 2.30
CA ALA A 199 -6.29 3.35 2.40
C ALA A 199 -7.73 3.85 2.30
N LEU A 200 -8.55 3.29 1.41
CA LEU A 200 -9.96 3.62 1.25
C LEU A 200 -10.75 3.36 2.54
N ALA A 201 -10.47 2.24 3.22
CA ALA A 201 -11.07 1.94 4.52
C ALA A 201 -10.64 2.93 5.61
N LEU A 202 -9.40 3.42 5.57
CA LEU A 202 -8.87 4.40 6.53
C LEU A 202 -9.53 5.78 6.39
N VAL A 203 -9.78 6.23 5.16
CA VAL A 203 -10.34 7.57 4.89
C VAL A 203 -11.87 7.62 4.99
N GLY A 204 -12.55 6.48 4.94
CA GLY A 204 -14.02 6.39 4.96
C GLY A 204 -14.68 6.85 3.65
N PRO A 205 -16.01 6.66 3.48
CA PRO A 205 -16.70 6.80 2.19
C PRO A 205 -16.85 8.26 1.75
N GLU A 206 -15.74 8.87 1.38
CA GLU A 206 -15.65 10.24 0.90
C GLU A 206 -14.79 10.33 -0.36
N ALA A 207 -15.18 11.24 -1.25
CA ALA A 207 -14.42 11.54 -2.44
C ALA A 207 -13.06 12.17 -2.06
N PRO A 208 -11.99 11.88 -2.81
CA PRO A 208 -10.70 12.50 -2.60
C PRO A 208 -10.75 14.02 -2.84
N ALA A 209 -9.99 14.77 -2.05
CA ALA A 209 -9.80 16.21 -2.24
C ALA A 209 -8.95 16.50 -3.49
N ILE A 210 -8.04 15.60 -3.84
CA ILE A 210 -7.22 15.62 -5.05
C ILE A 210 -7.30 14.26 -5.69
N LEU A 211 -7.61 14.21 -6.98
CA LEU A 211 -7.54 13.00 -7.79
C LEU A 211 -6.96 13.35 -9.15
N ILE A 212 -5.79 12.79 -9.45
CA ILE A 212 -5.09 12.91 -10.73
C ILE A 212 -5.19 11.56 -11.42
N ASP A 213 -6.13 11.47 -12.36
CA ASP A 213 -6.46 10.23 -13.07
C ASP A 213 -5.49 9.97 -14.22
N GLN A 214 -4.85 8.81 -14.22
CA GLN A 214 -3.97 8.36 -15.31
C GLN A 214 -4.27 6.90 -15.71
N PRO A 215 -5.54 6.53 -15.99
CA PRO A 215 -5.92 5.14 -16.22
C PRO A 215 -5.24 4.51 -17.45
N HIS A 216 -4.85 5.31 -18.43
CA HIS A 216 -4.07 4.88 -19.59
C HIS A 216 -2.62 4.48 -19.23
N LEU A 217 -2.12 4.93 -18.08
CA LEU A 217 -0.86 4.50 -17.47
C LEU A 217 -1.08 3.45 -16.37
N GLY A 218 -2.33 3.01 -16.14
CA GLY A 218 -2.67 2.02 -15.14
C GLY A 218 -2.55 2.50 -13.69
N ASN A 219 -2.42 3.81 -13.46
CA ASN A 219 -2.20 4.39 -12.13
C ASN A 219 -2.99 5.69 -11.91
N ALA A 220 -2.86 6.26 -10.72
CA ALA A 220 -3.39 7.56 -10.35
C ALA A 220 -2.71 8.07 -9.07
N PHE A 221 -2.94 9.34 -8.75
CA PHE A 221 -2.59 9.93 -7.45
C PHE A 221 -3.85 10.47 -6.80
N ALA A 222 -4.08 10.12 -5.54
CA ALA A 222 -5.24 10.58 -4.79
C ALA A 222 -4.84 11.03 -3.38
N ALA A 223 -5.50 12.07 -2.86
CA ALA A 223 -5.30 12.55 -1.50
C ALA A 223 -6.64 12.94 -0.85
N TRP A 224 -6.76 12.61 0.44
CA TRP A 224 -7.92 12.94 1.28
C TRP A 224 -7.49 13.85 2.42
N ASP A 225 -8.32 14.84 2.75
CA ASP A 225 -8.21 15.57 4.00
C ASP A 225 -9.08 14.91 5.07
N VAL A 226 -8.43 14.22 6.00
CA VAL A 226 -9.07 13.54 7.12
C VAL A 226 -8.99 14.34 8.43
N ARG A 227 -8.45 15.57 8.39
CA ARG A 227 -8.34 16.43 9.59
C ARG A 227 -9.73 16.82 10.08
N GLY A 228 -9.94 16.74 11.40
CA GLY A 228 -11.20 17.15 12.05
C GLY A 228 -12.26 16.06 12.17
N ARG A 229 -12.01 14.84 11.70
CA ARG A 229 -12.93 13.70 11.86
C ARG A 229 -12.73 13.00 13.20
N ALA A 230 -12.89 13.77 14.27
CA ALA A 230 -12.93 13.29 15.64
C ALA A 230 -14.37 12.87 15.99
N GLN A 231 -14.76 11.67 15.55
CA GLN A 231 -15.82 10.86 16.18
C GLN A 231 -15.42 9.40 16.08
#